data_AF-A0A2E6GXT4-F1
#
_entry.id   AF-A0A2E6GXT4-F1
#
_cell.length_a   1.000
_cell.length_b   1.000
_cell.length_c   1.000
_cell.angle_alpha   90.00
_cell.angle_beta   90.00
_cell.angle_gamma   90.00
#
_symmetry.space_group_name_H-M   'P 1'
#
loop_
_entity.id
_entity.type
_entity.pdbx_description
1 polymer ?
#
loop_
_entity_poly.entity_id
_entity_poly.type
_entity_poly.pdbx_seq_one_letter_code
_entity_poly.pdbx_strand_id
1 'polypeptide(L)'
;MDKKNLLEGKKVLLINPDDKKENDKTFCFWASEDDEIYREYKRVISTSWGNIRINNESAQSIFPLKYYHIDSIDLYNYSREIISKYEIKFLKGLVKSIREKGFLSVQLDSQYYTTRYIFDSRPPELKQQKKGDFYISQSFYGFKIELQEYVFEENVYRMMDFRVSQSSATQFVYILPYNTKTALVELTRFGKSLLQIEEAEKILNQFIKENFGAYRIIEKEKGVIPMDSVLPKPTKKSNWINIGTRAGNVKPSTGYAFKNMYTQSKFICNSDSFKFNPPPRKKRFHFYDQLLLIILTLWPQKGKPIFEQLFKTKSPFFVLTFLDEKSNIFDEFKMFFKLQIGIFLKATLHWLQWKLKPYFIPFLMILATFLPSGNESESLLNIAYYQVLLMVIGMLIIGIPHGALDHFTEAIDKGKKITVKFISRYLMLMALVFLIWVWNPFIALIVFLVYSAWHFGQTDVNQWGVKSKLIGFLWGCILLGYLFITHFDELNIILSALEVPVLKSFQEMDILKGLIIGLGVLFSACFRKFQWFLVVCFLFFSQFTNLIFSFAIYFILHHSRLGWLHLKNELKVSHLRMYLRALPFNLGAVLLFVLFFTNFELSLKENIAYFFIFLSCVSFPHVLCMDSFYKKSG
;
A
#
# COMPACT_ATOMS: atom_id res chain seq x y z
N MET A 1 26.25 16.04 -10.26
CA MET A 1 27.15 15.19 -11.08
C MET A 1 28.25 16.03 -11.74
N ASP A 2 27.89 17.06 -12.52
CA ASP A 2 28.83 18.04 -13.13
C ASP A 2 29.87 18.59 -12.14
N LYS A 3 29.47 19.20 -11.02
CA LYS A 3 30.37 19.67 -9.94
C LYS A 3 31.39 18.66 -9.40
N LYS A 4 31.17 17.37 -9.64
CA LYS A 4 32.05 16.27 -9.20
C LYS A 4 32.73 15.54 -10.37
N ASN A 5 32.63 16.11 -11.59
CA ASN A 5 33.13 15.52 -12.83
C ASN A 5 32.63 14.09 -13.09
N LEU A 6 31.46 13.72 -12.56
CA LEU A 6 30.92 12.35 -12.71
C LEU A 6 30.34 12.07 -14.10
N LEU A 7 30.19 13.10 -14.94
CA LEU A 7 29.68 13.02 -16.31
C LEU A 7 30.80 12.86 -17.35
N GLU A 8 32.06 13.04 -16.95
CA GLU A 8 33.20 12.99 -17.87
C GLU A 8 33.38 11.59 -18.46
N GLY A 9 33.53 11.52 -19.79
CA GLY A 9 33.60 10.27 -20.55
C GLY A 9 32.34 9.40 -20.47
N LYS A 10 31.19 9.93 -20.02
CA LYS A 10 29.92 9.20 -19.96
C LYS A 10 28.99 9.60 -21.10
N LYS A 11 28.33 8.62 -21.71
CA LYS A 11 27.19 8.80 -22.60
C LYS A 11 25.90 8.77 -21.78
N VAL A 12 25.16 9.88 -21.77
CA VAL A 12 23.92 10.00 -20.99
C VAL A 12 22.73 10.14 -21.92
N LEU A 13 21.65 9.43 -21.60
CA LEU A 13 20.38 9.54 -22.30
C LEU A 13 19.34 10.14 -21.35
N LEU A 14 18.78 11.29 -21.72
CA LEU A 14 17.67 11.93 -21.02
C LEU A 14 16.39 11.71 -21.82
N ILE A 15 15.36 11.14 -21.18
CA ILE A 15 14.08 10.84 -21.82
C ILE A 15 12.97 11.62 -21.09
N ASN A 16 12.23 12.46 -21.81
CA ASN A 16 11.12 13.23 -21.26
C ASN A 16 10.05 13.44 -22.34
N PRO A 17 8.73 13.35 -22.05
CA PRO A 17 7.70 13.67 -23.03
C PRO A 17 7.68 15.13 -23.51
N ASP A 18 8.31 16.04 -22.76
CA ASP A 18 8.28 17.48 -22.99
C ASP A 18 9.70 18.06 -23.05
N ASP A 19 9.91 18.99 -23.99
CA ASP A 19 11.20 19.65 -24.27
C ASP A 19 11.58 20.71 -23.22
N LYS A 20 10.64 21.08 -22.31
CA LYS A 20 10.87 22.00 -21.19
C LYS A 20 11.40 23.37 -21.62
N LYS A 21 10.71 23.97 -22.59
CA LYS A 21 11.03 25.28 -23.18
C LYS A 21 10.17 26.43 -22.67
N GLU A 22 9.13 26.16 -21.89
CA GLU A 22 8.20 27.16 -21.36
C GLU A 22 8.32 27.24 -19.83
N ASN A 23 7.89 28.37 -19.26
CA ASN A 23 7.74 28.52 -17.81
C ASN A 23 6.44 27.81 -17.38
N ASP A 24 6.54 26.52 -17.06
CA ASP A 24 5.37 25.69 -16.78
C ASP A 24 5.04 25.58 -15.29
N LYS A 25 5.95 25.99 -14.41
CA LYS A 25 5.84 25.83 -12.95
C LYS A 25 6.61 26.88 -12.16
N THR A 26 6.13 27.10 -10.95
CA THR A 26 6.85 27.79 -9.88
C THR A 26 7.64 26.83 -8.98
N PHE A 27 8.93 27.10 -8.75
CA PHE A 27 9.71 26.42 -7.72
C PHE A 27 10.00 27.36 -6.56
N CYS A 28 9.62 26.94 -5.35
CA CYS A 28 9.93 27.69 -4.15
C CYS A 28 10.55 26.84 -3.04
N PHE A 29 11.39 27.48 -2.24
CA PHE A 29 11.99 26.88 -1.05
C PHE A 29 12.39 27.97 -0.05
N TRP A 30 12.48 27.62 1.23
CA TRP A 30 13.08 28.50 2.24
C TRP A 30 14.46 28.01 2.65
N ALA A 31 15.37 28.96 2.86
CA ALA A 31 16.73 28.70 3.30
C ALA A 31 17.32 29.93 3.99
N SER A 32 18.34 29.73 4.83
CA SER A 32 19.25 30.80 5.24
C SER A 32 20.22 31.13 4.09
N GLU A 33 20.79 32.31 4.07
CA GLU A 33 21.84 32.67 3.10
C GLU A 33 23.14 31.87 3.32
N ASP A 34 23.34 31.30 4.51
CA ASP A 34 24.47 30.41 4.80
C ASP A 34 24.27 29.00 4.22
N ASP A 35 23.02 28.61 3.96
CA ASP A 35 22.69 27.29 3.45
C ASP A 35 23.28 27.10 2.04
N GLU A 36 23.86 25.93 1.80
CA GLU A 36 24.48 25.61 0.53
C GLU A 36 23.48 25.64 -0.63
N ILE A 37 22.22 25.20 -0.42
CA ILE A 37 21.18 25.23 -1.46
C ILE A 37 20.96 26.65 -2.01
N TYR A 38 21.00 27.66 -1.14
CA TYR A 38 20.89 29.05 -1.57
C TYR A 38 22.12 29.44 -2.41
N ARG A 39 23.33 29.19 -1.90
CA ARG A 39 24.58 29.50 -2.62
C ARG A 39 24.64 28.85 -4.00
N GLU A 40 24.16 27.62 -4.12
CA GLU A 40 24.16 26.88 -5.38
C GLU A 40 23.15 27.41 -6.42
N TYR A 41 21.96 27.82 -5.97
CA TYR A 41 20.90 28.29 -6.87
C TYR A 41 20.78 29.81 -6.95
N LYS A 42 21.65 30.58 -6.27
CA LYS A 42 21.61 32.05 -6.21
C LYS A 42 21.42 32.71 -7.57
N ARG A 43 22.05 32.19 -8.63
CA ARG A 43 21.99 32.76 -9.99
C ARG A 43 20.61 32.62 -10.66
N VAL A 44 19.79 31.66 -10.24
CA VAL A 44 18.46 31.39 -10.84
C VAL A 44 17.30 31.78 -9.94
N ILE A 45 17.57 32.38 -8.78
CA ILE A 45 16.53 32.93 -7.92
C ILE A 45 16.05 34.24 -8.53
N SER A 46 14.75 34.31 -8.86
CA SER A 46 14.15 35.51 -9.46
C SER A 46 13.54 36.46 -8.43
N THR A 47 13.07 35.96 -7.28
CA THR A 47 12.50 36.79 -6.21
C THR A 47 12.70 36.14 -4.84
N SER A 48 12.66 36.94 -3.77
CA SER A 48 12.69 36.46 -2.40
C SER A 48 11.87 37.30 -1.44
N TRP A 49 11.31 36.67 -0.41
CA TRP A 49 10.53 37.33 0.64
C TRP A 49 11.07 36.98 2.03
N GLY A 50 11.21 37.98 2.89
CA GLY A 50 11.66 37.84 4.29
C GLY A 50 10.51 37.81 5.29
N ASN A 51 9.28 38.06 4.87
CA ASN A 51 8.10 38.06 5.73
C ASN A 51 6.99 37.20 5.13
N ILE A 52 6.19 36.62 6.01
CA ILE A 52 5.04 35.78 5.69
C ILE A 52 3.77 36.40 6.28
N ARG A 53 2.68 36.30 5.53
CA ARG A 53 1.33 36.65 5.95
C ARG A 53 0.41 35.43 5.86
N ILE A 54 -0.50 35.31 6.83
CA ILE A 54 -1.58 34.31 6.86
C ILE A 54 -2.89 35.07 6.91
N ASN A 55 -3.84 34.74 6.02
CA ASN A 55 -5.07 35.52 5.85
C ASN A 55 -4.76 37.04 5.71
N ASN A 56 -5.48 37.88 6.45
CA ASN A 56 -5.23 39.33 6.58
C ASN A 56 -4.55 39.71 7.91
N GLU A 57 -3.92 38.76 8.59
CA GLU A 57 -3.17 39.05 9.81
C GLU A 57 -1.90 39.86 9.48
N SER A 58 -1.28 40.48 10.50
CA SER A 58 -0.02 41.22 10.32
C SER A 58 1.09 40.33 9.76
N ALA A 59 1.92 40.90 8.88
CA ALA A 59 3.09 40.20 8.37
C ALA A 59 4.07 39.91 9.51
N GLN A 60 4.69 38.74 9.46
CA GLN A 60 5.66 38.28 10.45
C GLN A 60 6.97 37.90 9.77
N SER A 61 8.09 38.21 10.41
CA SER A 61 9.41 37.86 9.88
C SER A 61 9.66 36.35 9.95
N ILE A 62 10.28 35.81 8.91
CA ILE A 62 10.80 34.43 8.88
C ILE A 62 12.31 34.36 9.10
N PHE A 63 12.96 35.47 9.47
CA PHE A 63 14.38 35.53 9.77
C PHE A 63 14.83 34.41 10.73
N PRO A 64 16.00 33.78 10.52
CA PRO A 64 17.03 34.04 9.49
C PRO A 64 16.73 33.45 8.11
N LEU A 65 15.54 32.89 7.88
CA LEU A 65 15.17 32.34 6.58
C LEU A 65 14.68 33.44 5.63
N LYS A 66 14.84 33.20 4.34
CA LYS A 66 14.06 33.83 3.27
C LYS A 66 13.36 32.76 2.46
N TYR A 67 12.22 33.12 1.88
CA TYR A 67 11.48 32.30 0.94
C TYR A 67 11.90 32.70 -0.48
N TYR A 68 12.46 31.78 -1.25
CA TYR A 68 13.04 32.01 -2.56
C TYR A 68 12.15 31.43 -3.65
N HIS A 69 12.04 32.16 -4.76
CA HIS A 69 11.34 31.76 -5.96
C HIS A 69 12.31 31.58 -7.13
N ILE A 70 12.10 30.52 -7.89
CA ILE A 70 12.82 30.18 -9.11
C ILE A 70 11.77 29.91 -10.18
N ASP A 71 11.85 30.63 -11.30
CA ASP A 71 11.07 30.32 -12.50
C ASP A 71 11.57 29.00 -13.10
N SER A 72 10.65 28.12 -13.48
CA SER A 72 11.01 26.82 -14.07
C SER A 72 11.90 26.97 -15.30
N ILE A 73 11.67 27.99 -16.11
CA ILE A 73 12.46 28.24 -17.33
C ILE A 73 13.93 28.52 -17.03
N ASP A 74 14.24 29.25 -15.95
CA ASP A 74 15.61 29.56 -15.55
C ASP A 74 16.34 28.32 -15.03
N LEU A 75 15.64 27.47 -14.28
CA LEU A 75 16.18 26.18 -13.86
C LEU A 75 16.41 25.23 -15.05
N TYR A 76 15.53 25.26 -16.06
CA TYR A 76 15.71 24.49 -17.30
C TYR A 76 16.87 25.01 -18.12
N ASN A 77 17.04 26.33 -18.25
CA ASN A 77 18.17 26.96 -18.91
C ASN A 77 19.49 26.61 -18.22
N TYR A 78 19.53 26.71 -16.89
CA TYR A 78 20.69 26.31 -16.10
C TYR A 78 21.04 24.83 -16.29
N SER A 79 20.04 23.95 -16.36
CA SER A 79 20.25 22.53 -16.67
C SER A 79 20.78 22.31 -18.10
N ARG A 80 20.29 23.09 -19.08
CA ARG A 80 20.77 23.04 -20.47
C ARG A 80 22.22 23.50 -20.61
N GLU A 81 22.63 24.53 -19.87
CA GLU A 81 24.04 24.97 -19.82
C GLU A 81 24.97 23.84 -19.34
N ILE A 82 24.50 22.95 -18.47
CA ILE A 82 25.27 21.77 -18.04
C ILE A 82 25.22 20.69 -19.12
N ILE A 83 24.05 20.44 -19.71
CA ILE A 83 23.85 19.43 -20.75
C ILE A 83 24.77 19.68 -21.96
N SER A 84 24.96 20.94 -22.36
CA SER A 84 25.81 21.29 -23.51
C SER A 84 27.30 21.01 -23.32
N LYS A 85 27.77 20.78 -22.09
CA LYS A 85 29.17 20.47 -21.78
C LYS A 85 29.55 19.00 -21.96
N TYR A 86 28.57 18.11 -22.11
CA TYR A 86 28.78 16.67 -22.08
C TYR A 86 28.04 15.96 -23.22
N GLU A 87 28.38 14.69 -23.49
CA GLU A 87 27.67 13.84 -24.45
C GLU A 87 26.31 13.35 -23.89
N ILE A 88 25.36 14.29 -23.77
CA ILE A 88 24.00 14.00 -23.30
C ILE A 88 23.01 14.09 -24.46
N LYS A 89 22.37 12.98 -24.79
CA LYS A 89 21.31 12.90 -25.80
C LYS A 89 19.95 13.09 -25.15
N PHE A 90 19.16 14.04 -25.63
CA PHE A 90 17.76 14.21 -25.25
C PHE A 90 16.84 13.44 -26.23
N LEU A 91 15.91 12.65 -25.71
CA LEU A 91 14.87 11.99 -26.48
C LEU A 91 13.49 12.35 -25.95
N LYS A 92 12.64 12.81 -26.85
CA LYS A 92 11.24 13.09 -26.55
C LYS A 92 10.43 11.79 -26.59
N GLY A 93 9.77 11.44 -25.49
CA GLY A 93 8.82 10.33 -25.48
C GLY A 93 8.55 9.71 -24.11
N LEU A 94 7.71 8.67 -24.11
CA LEU A 94 7.22 7.99 -22.91
C LEU A 94 7.86 6.61 -22.76
N VAL A 95 8.53 6.39 -21.63
CA VAL A 95 9.07 5.06 -21.29
C VAL A 95 7.92 4.11 -20.94
N LYS A 96 7.71 3.08 -21.77
CA LYS A 96 6.65 2.07 -21.60
C LYS A 96 6.99 1.02 -20.55
N SER A 97 8.22 0.52 -20.55
CA SER A 97 8.67 -0.47 -19.57
C SER A 97 10.18 -0.39 -19.34
N ILE A 98 10.61 -0.87 -18.17
CA ILE A 98 12.01 -1.08 -17.83
C ILE A 98 12.17 -2.56 -17.49
N ARG A 99 13.09 -3.23 -18.17
CA ARG A 99 13.37 -4.67 -17.99
C ARG A 99 14.83 -4.87 -17.60
N GLU A 100 15.10 -5.98 -16.95
CA GLU A 100 16.45 -6.38 -16.54
C GLU A 100 16.74 -7.74 -17.17
N LYS A 101 17.72 -7.78 -18.08
CA LYS A 101 18.25 -9.00 -18.70
C LYS A 101 19.76 -8.81 -18.87
N GLY A 102 20.51 -9.05 -17.79
CA GLY A 102 21.95 -8.72 -17.70
C GLY A 102 22.20 -7.23 -17.47
N PHE A 103 21.75 -6.38 -18.41
CA PHE A 103 21.73 -4.92 -18.27
C PHE A 103 20.30 -4.40 -18.08
N LEU A 104 20.20 -3.14 -17.64
CA LEU A 104 18.91 -2.44 -17.60
C LEU A 104 18.53 -2.01 -19.01
N SER A 105 17.33 -2.37 -19.46
CA SER A 105 16.79 -2.06 -20.77
C SER A 105 15.55 -1.19 -20.64
N VAL A 106 15.57 -0.02 -21.27
CA VAL A 106 14.48 0.96 -21.28
C VAL A 106 13.77 0.88 -22.63
N GLN A 107 12.46 0.61 -22.59
CA GLN A 107 11.63 0.58 -23.79
C GLN A 107 11.00 1.95 -24.04
N LEU A 108 11.33 2.53 -25.19
CA LEU A 108 10.71 3.72 -25.74
C LEU A 108 10.04 3.32 -27.06
N ASP A 109 8.71 3.28 -27.09
CA ASP A 109 7.94 2.74 -28.20
C ASP A 109 8.37 1.34 -28.65
N SER A 110 8.92 1.22 -29.86
CA SER A 110 9.46 -0.02 -30.44
C SER A 110 10.97 -0.18 -30.26
N GLN A 111 11.65 0.82 -29.68
CA GLN A 111 13.10 0.85 -29.49
C GLN A 111 13.50 0.49 -28.05
N TYR A 112 14.69 -0.09 -27.91
CA TYR A 112 15.27 -0.49 -26.64
C TYR A 112 16.65 0.16 -26.44
N TYR A 113 16.85 0.73 -25.26
CA TYR A 113 18.11 1.37 -24.87
C TYR A 113 18.68 0.64 -23.65
N THR A 114 19.94 0.19 -23.74
CA THR A 114 20.62 -0.51 -22.64
C THR A 114 21.51 0.44 -21.85
N THR A 115 21.50 0.33 -20.53
CA THR A 115 22.31 1.17 -19.64
C THR A 115 22.77 0.40 -18.40
N ARG A 116 23.83 0.91 -17.77
CA ARG A 116 24.31 0.44 -16.46
C ARG A 116 23.52 1.03 -15.30
N TYR A 117 23.01 2.26 -15.43
CA TYR A 117 22.29 2.99 -14.39
C TYR A 117 21.05 3.68 -14.96
N ILE A 118 19.99 3.74 -14.15
CA ILE A 118 18.75 4.49 -14.42
C ILE A 118 18.43 5.39 -13.23
N PHE A 119 18.18 6.67 -13.50
CA PHE A 119 17.57 7.61 -12.55
C PHE A 119 16.12 7.84 -12.99
N ASP A 120 15.16 7.24 -12.27
CA ASP A 120 13.74 7.23 -12.67
C ASP A 120 12.92 8.23 -11.85
N SER A 121 12.56 9.34 -12.48
CA SER A 121 11.69 10.39 -11.93
C SER A 121 10.22 10.25 -12.34
N ARG A 122 9.86 9.22 -13.13
CA ARG A 122 8.48 9.07 -13.63
C ARG A 122 7.52 8.92 -12.46
N PRO A 123 6.31 9.53 -12.53
CA PRO A 123 5.31 9.37 -11.51
C PRO A 123 5.09 7.88 -11.16
N PRO A 124 4.97 7.53 -9.87
CA PRO A 124 4.67 6.16 -9.49
C PRO A 124 3.33 5.72 -10.08
N GLU A 125 3.23 4.47 -10.53
CA GLU A 125 1.99 3.94 -11.10
C GLU A 125 0.90 3.84 -10.02
N LEU A 126 -0.11 4.70 -10.12
CA LEU A 126 -1.24 4.78 -9.20
C LEU A 126 -2.06 3.47 -9.10
N LYS A 127 -1.95 2.57 -10.09
CA LYS A 127 -2.68 1.29 -10.13
C LYS A 127 -2.04 0.21 -9.23
N GLN A 128 -0.73 0.25 -9.02
CA GLN A 128 -0.01 -0.77 -8.23
C GLN A 128 0.07 -0.41 -6.75
N GLN A 129 -0.05 0.88 -6.42
CA GLN A 129 -0.23 1.30 -5.05
C GLN A 129 -1.71 1.14 -4.71
N LYS A 130 -2.05 0.19 -3.83
CA LYS A 130 -3.32 0.24 -3.11
C LYS A 130 -3.37 1.64 -2.51
N LYS A 131 -4.14 2.57 -3.10
CA LYS A 131 -4.31 3.92 -2.57
C LYS A 131 -4.57 3.74 -1.09
N GLY A 132 -3.70 4.29 -0.24
CA GLY A 132 -3.89 4.17 1.19
C GLY A 132 -5.30 4.61 1.55
N ASP A 133 -5.84 4.09 2.67
CA ASP A 133 -7.15 4.53 3.18
C ASP A 133 -7.20 6.07 3.37
N PHE A 134 -6.03 6.72 3.42
CA PHE A 134 -5.81 8.16 3.56
C PHE A 134 -4.93 8.73 2.44
N TYR A 135 -5.39 8.55 1.19
CA TYR A 135 -4.85 9.19 0.00
C TYR A 135 -5.72 10.38 -0.42
N ILE A 136 -5.11 11.55 -0.55
CA ILE A 136 -5.72 12.76 -1.13
C ILE A 136 -4.76 13.38 -2.16
N SER A 137 -5.20 14.44 -2.84
CA SER A 137 -4.36 15.21 -3.74
C SER A 137 -4.33 16.68 -3.31
N GLN A 138 -3.17 17.30 -3.46
CA GLN A 138 -3.02 18.74 -3.49
C GLN A 138 -3.14 19.18 -4.94
N SER A 139 -4.33 19.59 -5.35
CA SER A 139 -4.58 20.15 -6.68
C SER A 139 -4.62 21.67 -6.59
N PHE A 140 -3.94 22.34 -7.49
CA PHE A 140 -3.84 23.79 -7.50
C PHE A 140 -3.99 24.37 -8.90
N TYR A 141 -4.48 25.61 -8.93
CA TYR A 141 -4.67 26.40 -10.14
C TYR A 141 -4.44 27.87 -9.78
N GLY A 142 -3.63 28.57 -10.56
CA GLY A 142 -3.22 29.93 -10.23
C GLY A 142 -3.16 30.87 -11.42
N PHE A 143 -3.31 32.16 -11.11
CA PHE A 143 -3.19 33.25 -12.04
C PHE A 143 -1.97 34.10 -11.69
N LYS A 144 -1.09 34.32 -12.65
CA LYS A 144 -0.20 35.47 -12.60
C LYS A 144 -1.00 36.68 -13.06
N ILE A 145 -1.19 37.65 -12.17
CA ILE A 145 -2.01 38.81 -12.42
C ILE A 145 -1.20 40.10 -12.36
N GLU A 146 -1.74 41.12 -13.01
CA GLU A 146 -1.35 42.52 -12.86
C GLU A 146 -2.55 43.30 -12.33
N LEU A 147 -2.35 44.01 -11.22
CA LEU A 147 -3.37 44.83 -10.58
C LEU A 147 -3.29 46.28 -11.07
N GLN A 148 -4.46 46.92 -11.14
CA GLN A 148 -4.53 48.33 -11.55
C GLN A 148 -4.21 49.25 -10.36
N GLU A 149 -4.93 49.08 -9.25
CA GLU A 149 -4.96 50.05 -8.15
C GLU A 149 -4.18 49.58 -6.93
N TYR A 150 -4.43 48.36 -6.46
CA TYR A 150 -3.81 47.80 -5.26
C TYR A 150 -2.27 47.74 -5.38
N VAL A 151 -1.59 47.85 -4.24
CA VAL A 151 -0.13 47.85 -4.13
C VAL A 151 0.29 46.74 -3.17
N PHE A 152 1.02 45.74 -3.67
CA PHE A 152 1.58 44.67 -2.85
C PHE A 152 2.79 45.14 -2.03
N GLU A 153 2.95 44.54 -0.85
CA GLU A 153 4.19 44.60 -0.08
C GLU A 153 5.20 43.59 -0.65
N GLU A 154 6.22 44.07 -1.36
CA GLU A 154 7.15 43.21 -2.13
C GLU A 154 7.93 42.21 -1.28
N ASN A 155 8.16 42.49 0.01
CA ASN A 155 8.90 41.60 0.91
C ASN A 155 7.99 40.66 1.72
N VAL A 156 6.69 40.60 1.41
CA VAL A 156 5.70 39.78 2.11
C VAL A 156 4.99 38.85 1.15
N TYR A 157 5.16 37.54 1.34
CA TYR A 157 4.33 36.55 0.65
C TYR A 157 3.19 36.08 1.54
N ARG A 158 2.08 35.64 0.94
CA ARG A 158 0.94 35.07 1.67
C ARG A 158 0.93 33.57 1.51
N MET A 159 1.30 32.85 2.56
CA MET A 159 1.48 31.39 2.48
C MET A 159 0.15 30.63 2.41
N MET A 160 -0.82 31.03 3.23
CA MET A 160 -2.15 30.42 3.25
C MET A 160 -3.18 31.48 3.59
N ASP A 161 -4.11 31.71 2.66
CA ASP A 161 -5.29 32.54 2.87
C ASP A 161 -6.56 31.69 2.81
N PHE A 162 -7.13 31.39 3.97
CA PHE A 162 -8.33 30.57 4.14
C PHE A 162 -9.63 31.37 4.03
N ARG A 163 -9.58 32.63 3.57
CA ARG A 163 -10.76 33.48 3.31
C ARG A 163 -11.41 33.15 1.96
N VAL A 164 -11.49 31.85 1.67
CA VAL A 164 -12.21 31.24 0.56
C VAL A 164 -13.14 30.15 1.09
N SER A 165 -14.17 29.81 0.32
CA SER A 165 -15.10 28.74 0.69
C SER A 165 -14.36 27.41 0.87
N GLN A 166 -14.57 26.77 2.01
CA GLN A 166 -13.97 25.47 2.31
C GLN A 166 -14.75 24.30 1.67
N SER A 167 -15.90 24.56 1.02
CA SER A 167 -16.72 23.57 0.30
C SER A 167 -16.67 22.17 0.94
N SER A 168 -16.25 21.14 0.21
CA SER A 168 -16.07 19.76 0.68
C SER A 168 -14.61 19.38 1.02
N ALA A 169 -13.67 20.33 1.00
CA ALA A 169 -12.24 20.07 1.07
C ALA A 169 -11.47 21.29 1.61
N THR A 170 -10.43 21.10 2.44
CA THR A 170 -9.59 22.20 2.92
C THR A 170 -8.95 22.94 1.74
N GLN A 171 -9.13 24.26 1.68
CA GLN A 171 -8.69 25.11 0.58
C GLN A 171 -8.12 26.43 1.07
N PHE A 172 -7.14 26.95 0.36
CA PHE A 172 -6.55 28.25 0.63
C PHE A 172 -6.01 28.89 -0.64
N VAL A 173 -5.83 30.21 -0.61
CA VAL A 173 -5.14 30.96 -1.65
C VAL A 173 -3.70 31.24 -1.21
N TYR A 174 -2.76 30.96 -2.10
CA TYR A 174 -1.34 31.25 -1.98
C TYR A 174 -1.01 32.47 -2.85
N ILE A 175 -0.26 33.44 -2.31
CA ILE A 175 0.04 34.69 -3.02
C ILE A 175 1.54 35.00 -2.98
N LEU A 176 2.13 35.18 -4.15
CA LEU A 176 3.54 35.55 -4.33
C LEU A 176 3.65 36.85 -5.13
N PRO A 177 3.88 38.01 -4.47
CA PRO A 177 4.13 39.27 -5.17
C PRO A 177 5.50 39.27 -5.84
N TYR A 178 5.52 39.52 -7.15
CA TYR A 178 6.77 39.71 -7.90
C TYR A 178 7.26 41.16 -7.84
N ASN A 179 6.32 42.10 -7.75
CA ASN A 179 6.55 43.53 -7.50
C ASN A 179 5.27 44.15 -6.90
N THR A 180 5.24 45.47 -6.75
CA THR A 180 4.07 46.20 -6.25
C THR A 180 2.75 45.95 -7.00
N LYS A 181 2.77 45.51 -8.28
CA LYS A 181 1.57 45.39 -9.12
C LYS A 181 1.30 43.98 -9.62
N THR A 182 2.28 43.10 -9.62
CA THR A 182 2.15 41.74 -10.18
C THR A 182 2.37 40.68 -9.13
N ALA A 183 1.56 39.62 -9.19
CA ALA A 183 1.65 38.48 -8.27
C ALA A 183 1.11 37.21 -8.89
N LEU A 184 1.59 36.07 -8.41
CA LEU A 184 0.87 34.80 -8.52
C LEU A 184 -0.21 34.76 -7.43
N VAL A 185 -1.44 34.43 -7.80
CA VAL A 185 -2.56 34.15 -6.90
C VAL A 185 -3.10 32.76 -7.23
N GLU A 186 -2.88 31.79 -6.34
CA GLU A 186 -3.13 30.37 -6.59
C GLU A 186 -4.11 29.77 -5.58
N LEU A 187 -5.18 29.14 -6.07
CA LEU A 187 -6.09 28.35 -5.25
C LEU A 187 -5.54 26.93 -5.12
N THR A 188 -5.28 26.50 -3.88
CA THR A 188 -4.87 25.14 -3.54
C THR A 188 -5.97 24.41 -2.78
N ARG A 189 -6.21 23.14 -3.15
CA ARG A 189 -7.17 22.23 -2.50
C ARG A 189 -6.49 20.95 -2.02
N PHE A 190 -6.68 20.59 -0.76
CA PHE A 190 -6.41 19.26 -0.23
C PHE A 190 -7.70 18.43 -0.24
N GLY A 191 -7.83 17.50 -1.19
CA GLY A 191 -9.09 16.76 -1.36
C GLY A 191 -8.95 15.42 -2.05
N LYS A 192 -9.99 14.57 -1.86
CA LYS A 192 -10.12 13.29 -2.59
C LYS A 192 -10.39 13.51 -4.08
N SER A 193 -11.17 14.55 -4.39
CA SER A 193 -11.50 14.97 -5.75
C SER A 193 -10.58 16.12 -6.16
N LEU A 194 -10.13 16.09 -7.42
CA LEU A 194 -9.32 17.16 -7.99
C LEU A 194 -10.16 18.43 -8.15
N LEU A 195 -9.53 19.57 -7.88
CA LEU A 195 -10.07 20.90 -8.18
C LEU A 195 -10.34 21.02 -9.69
N GLN A 196 -11.60 21.32 -10.05
CA GLN A 196 -11.97 21.59 -11.43
C GLN A 196 -11.54 23.01 -11.82
N ILE A 197 -11.13 23.19 -13.07
CA ILE A 197 -10.55 24.47 -13.53
C ILE A 197 -11.61 25.57 -13.46
N GLU A 198 -12.82 25.31 -13.94
CA GLU A 198 -13.92 26.28 -13.99
C GLU A 198 -14.33 26.72 -12.58
N GLU A 199 -14.33 25.78 -11.63
CA GLU A 199 -14.56 26.06 -10.21
C GLU A 199 -13.46 26.96 -9.63
N ALA A 200 -12.19 26.64 -9.93
CA ALA A 200 -11.05 27.41 -9.47
C ALA A 200 -11.05 28.84 -10.02
N GLU A 201 -11.33 29.01 -11.31
CA GLU A 201 -11.42 30.31 -11.96
C GLU A 201 -12.49 31.18 -11.32
N LYS A 202 -13.67 30.63 -11.06
CA LYS A 202 -14.75 31.36 -10.39
C LYS A 202 -14.32 31.84 -9.00
N ILE A 203 -13.74 30.96 -8.20
CA ILE A 203 -13.29 31.29 -6.83
C ILE A 203 -12.18 32.33 -6.85
N LEU A 204 -11.17 32.17 -7.71
CA LEU A 204 -10.06 33.12 -7.85
C LEU A 204 -10.55 34.48 -8.34
N ASN A 205 -11.41 34.51 -9.37
CA ASN A 205 -11.95 35.76 -9.89
C ASN A 205 -12.70 36.55 -8.82
N GLN A 206 -13.51 35.85 -8.02
CA GLN A 206 -14.21 36.45 -6.89
C GLN A 206 -13.23 36.94 -5.82
N PHE A 207 -12.32 36.08 -5.36
CA PHE A 207 -11.35 36.39 -4.32
C PHE A 207 -10.47 37.59 -4.70
N ILE A 208 -9.95 37.64 -5.93
CA ILE A 208 -9.08 38.72 -6.38
C ILE A 208 -9.85 40.04 -6.47
N LYS A 209 -11.06 40.06 -7.05
CA LYS A 209 -11.88 41.28 -7.13
C LYS A 209 -12.22 41.84 -5.76
N GLU A 210 -12.62 40.99 -4.82
CA GLU A 210 -13.02 41.39 -3.47
C GLU A 210 -11.84 41.91 -2.63
N ASN A 211 -10.63 41.39 -2.85
CA ASN A 211 -9.48 41.71 -1.99
C ASN A 211 -8.48 42.69 -2.62
N PHE A 212 -8.40 42.76 -3.95
CA PHE A 212 -7.37 43.50 -4.68
C PHE A 212 -7.92 44.39 -5.81
N GLY A 213 -9.22 44.29 -6.14
CA GLY A 213 -9.85 45.11 -7.16
C GLY A 213 -9.64 44.60 -8.59
N ALA A 214 -9.58 45.53 -9.55
CA ALA A 214 -9.47 45.21 -10.97
C ALA A 214 -8.07 44.66 -11.33
N TYR A 215 -8.04 43.63 -12.17
CA TYR A 215 -6.81 42.94 -12.56
C TYR A 215 -6.86 42.41 -14.00
N ARG A 216 -5.67 42.14 -14.55
CA ARG A 216 -5.44 41.46 -15.82
C ARG A 216 -4.69 40.15 -15.56
N ILE A 217 -5.09 39.07 -16.21
CA ILE A 217 -4.36 37.79 -16.16
C ILE A 217 -3.24 37.84 -17.20
N ILE A 218 -2.01 37.55 -16.77
CA ILE A 218 -0.82 37.45 -17.61
C ILE A 218 -0.60 35.98 -18.01
N GLU A 219 -0.58 35.08 -17.03
CA GLU A 219 -0.31 33.64 -17.20
C GLU A 219 -1.21 32.82 -16.26
N LYS A 220 -1.37 31.55 -16.58
CA LYS A 220 -2.12 30.58 -15.77
C LYS A 220 -1.25 29.36 -15.52
N GLU A 221 -1.22 28.86 -14.28
CA GLU A 221 -0.52 27.62 -13.94
C GLU A 221 -1.45 26.62 -13.25
N LYS A 222 -1.09 25.33 -13.36
CA LYS A 222 -1.84 24.25 -12.71
C LYS A 222 -0.95 23.09 -12.34
N GLY A 223 -1.33 22.38 -11.28
CA GLY A 223 -0.63 21.16 -10.90
C GLY A 223 -1.38 20.30 -9.91
N VAL A 224 -0.87 19.08 -9.77
CA VAL A 224 -1.40 18.09 -8.84
C VAL A 224 -0.23 17.37 -8.17
N ILE A 225 -0.20 17.40 -6.84
CA ILE A 225 0.78 16.68 -6.03
C ILE A 225 0.04 15.57 -5.26
N PRO A 226 0.45 14.29 -5.40
CA PRO A 226 -0.14 13.20 -4.64
C PRO A 226 0.26 13.26 -3.16
N MET A 227 -0.70 13.01 -2.28
CA MET A 227 -0.52 13.04 -0.82
C MET A 227 -0.97 11.70 -0.24
N ASP A 228 -0.02 10.87 0.21
CA ASP A 228 -0.32 9.52 0.70
C ASP A 228 0.33 9.23 2.05
N SER A 229 -0.49 8.72 2.97
CA SER A 229 -0.08 8.16 4.26
C SER A 229 0.94 7.02 4.15
N VAL A 230 1.06 6.38 2.99
CA VAL A 230 2.01 5.30 2.70
C VAL A 230 3.10 5.81 1.77
N LEU A 231 4.35 5.74 2.23
CA LEU A 231 5.50 6.15 1.42
C LEU A 231 5.81 5.11 0.32
N PRO A 232 6.30 5.56 -0.85
CA PRO A 232 6.87 4.66 -1.86
C PRO A 232 7.95 3.77 -1.25
N LYS A 233 7.94 2.48 -1.59
CA LYS A 233 9.02 1.57 -1.19
C LYS A 233 10.27 1.87 -2.03
N PRO A 234 11.46 1.95 -1.40
CA PRO A 234 12.69 2.09 -2.16
C PRO A 234 12.89 0.89 -3.08
N THR A 235 13.47 1.12 -4.26
CA THR A 235 13.89 0.05 -5.16
C THR A 235 15.01 -0.75 -4.48
N LYS A 236 14.87 -2.08 -4.45
CA LYS A 236 15.92 -2.98 -3.94
C LYS A 236 17.10 -3.13 -4.91
N LYS A 237 17.00 -2.56 -6.12
CA LYS A 237 17.99 -2.72 -7.19
C LYS A 237 19.01 -1.59 -7.10
N SER A 238 20.29 -1.93 -6.99
CA SER A 238 21.37 -0.96 -6.79
C SER A 238 21.51 0.05 -7.93
N ASN A 239 21.18 -0.35 -9.16
CA ASN A 239 21.46 0.45 -10.35
C ASN A 239 20.20 1.10 -10.97
N TRP A 240 19.02 0.85 -10.41
CA TRP A 240 17.78 1.54 -10.77
C TRP A 240 17.31 2.40 -9.59
N ILE A 241 17.64 3.68 -9.68
CA ILE A 241 17.52 4.64 -8.59
C ILE A 241 16.28 5.48 -8.85
N ASN A 242 15.28 5.34 -7.99
CA ASN A 242 14.13 6.24 -8.00
C ASN A 242 14.55 7.63 -7.50
N ILE A 243 14.12 8.68 -8.19
CA ILE A 243 14.30 10.07 -7.79
C ILE A 243 12.96 10.82 -7.74
N GLY A 244 12.92 12.00 -7.13
CA GLY A 244 11.72 12.83 -7.07
C GLY A 244 10.55 12.17 -6.33
N THR A 245 9.32 12.34 -6.83
CA THR A 245 8.11 11.75 -6.22
C THR A 245 8.19 10.23 -6.11
N ARG A 246 8.81 9.57 -7.09
CA ARG A 246 9.00 8.11 -7.11
C ARG A 246 9.91 7.61 -5.98
N ALA A 247 10.86 8.44 -5.56
CA ALA A 247 11.71 8.18 -4.41
C ALA A 247 11.02 8.44 -3.07
N GLY A 248 9.81 8.99 -3.09
CA GLY A 248 9.13 9.47 -1.91
C GLY A 248 9.64 10.81 -1.40
N ASN A 249 10.37 11.63 -2.19
CA ASN A 249 10.90 12.92 -1.71
C ASN A 249 9.82 13.97 -1.40
N VAL A 250 8.62 13.81 -1.94
CA VAL A 250 7.48 14.66 -1.62
C VAL A 250 7.07 14.40 -0.17
N LYS A 251 6.96 15.45 0.63
CA LYS A 251 6.43 15.36 1.99
C LYS A 251 4.94 15.01 1.92
N PRO A 252 4.49 13.90 2.56
CA PRO A 252 3.16 13.37 2.35
C PRO A 252 2.01 14.34 2.61
N SER A 253 2.14 15.20 3.61
CA SER A 253 1.05 16.03 4.12
C SER A 253 1.04 17.46 3.59
N THR A 254 2.07 17.89 2.85
CA THR A 254 2.22 19.30 2.41
C THR A 254 2.73 19.46 0.98
N GLY A 255 3.18 18.38 0.33
CA GLY A 255 3.69 18.44 -1.04
C GLY A 255 5.13 18.97 -1.18
N TYR A 256 5.78 19.43 -0.10
CA TYR A 256 7.14 19.97 -0.18
C TYR A 256 8.15 18.93 -0.65
N ALA A 257 8.93 19.28 -1.68
CA ALA A 257 9.81 18.32 -2.32
C ALA A 257 11.19 18.88 -2.73
N PHE A 258 11.30 20.18 -3.05
CA PHE A 258 12.50 20.75 -3.66
C PHE A 258 13.78 20.51 -2.82
N LYS A 259 13.74 20.84 -1.52
CA LYS A 259 14.87 20.61 -0.59
C LYS A 259 15.20 19.14 -0.41
N ASN A 260 14.19 18.27 -0.39
CA ASN A 260 14.39 16.82 -0.30
C ASN A 260 15.02 16.25 -1.58
N MET A 261 14.61 16.76 -2.75
CA MET A 261 15.18 16.40 -4.05
C MET A 261 16.62 16.88 -4.18
N TYR A 262 16.93 18.11 -3.73
CA TYR A 262 18.28 18.62 -3.63
C TYR A 262 19.15 17.77 -2.71
N THR A 263 18.67 17.47 -1.51
CA THR A 263 19.40 16.65 -0.55
C THR A 263 19.64 15.24 -1.11
N GLN A 264 18.62 14.64 -1.75
CA GLN A 264 18.76 13.34 -2.41
C GLN A 264 19.83 13.38 -3.50
N SER A 265 19.83 14.40 -4.37
CA SER A 265 20.79 14.47 -5.48
C SER A 265 22.23 14.60 -4.98
N LYS A 266 22.46 15.33 -3.89
CA LYS A 266 23.77 15.38 -3.21
C LYS A 266 24.18 14.01 -2.68
N PHE A 267 23.31 13.31 -1.96
CA PHE A 267 23.61 11.98 -1.44
C PHE A 267 23.97 10.99 -2.54
N ILE A 268 23.20 10.98 -3.64
CA ILE A 268 23.47 10.13 -4.80
C ILE A 268 24.84 10.44 -5.42
N CYS A 269 25.19 11.73 -5.57
CA CYS A 269 26.47 12.11 -6.16
C CYS A 269 27.67 11.95 -5.20
N ASN A 270 27.42 11.75 -3.90
CA ASN A 270 28.45 11.58 -2.89
C ASN A 270 28.73 10.11 -2.56
N SER A 271 27.90 9.17 -3.03
CA SER A 271 28.08 7.76 -2.72
C SER A 271 28.87 7.02 -3.79
N ASP A 272 29.64 6.03 -3.34
CA ASP A 272 30.32 5.11 -4.24
C ASP A 272 29.30 4.34 -5.08
N SER A 273 29.50 4.33 -6.39
CA SER A 273 28.62 3.64 -7.34
C SER A 273 27.15 4.08 -7.28
N PHE A 274 26.86 5.33 -6.88
CA PHE A 274 25.51 5.87 -6.76
C PHE A 274 24.60 5.08 -5.79
N LYS A 275 25.17 4.29 -4.88
CA LYS A 275 24.39 3.54 -3.87
C LYS A 275 23.67 4.53 -2.97
N PHE A 276 22.35 4.54 -3.02
CA PHE A 276 21.53 5.48 -2.27
C PHE A 276 21.05 4.85 -0.95
N ASN A 277 21.67 5.25 0.16
CA ASN A 277 21.15 5.04 1.51
C ASN A 277 20.81 6.42 2.10
N PRO A 278 19.58 6.95 1.88
CA PRO A 278 19.21 8.20 2.51
C PRO A 278 19.22 8.04 4.02
N PRO A 279 19.52 9.11 4.78
CA PRO A 279 19.21 9.12 6.19
C PRO A 279 17.72 8.77 6.36
N PRO A 280 17.37 7.83 7.25
CA PRO A 280 16.00 7.41 7.41
C PRO A 280 15.17 8.62 7.83
N ARG A 281 14.05 8.84 7.14
CA ARG A 281 13.05 9.83 7.57
C ARG A 281 12.75 9.60 9.05
N LYS A 282 12.72 10.69 9.81
CA LYS A 282 12.40 10.64 11.23
C LYS A 282 10.97 10.12 11.38
N LYS A 283 10.83 8.91 11.94
CA LYS A 283 9.54 8.18 12.04
C LYS A 283 8.41 9.03 12.65
N ARG A 284 8.75 9.94 13.57
CA ARG A 284 7.78 10.87 14.20
C ARG A 284 7.11 11.83 13.23
N PHE A 285 7.84 12.42 12.28
CA PHE A 285 7.25 13.36 11.31
C PHE A 285 6.37 12.61 10.31
N HIS A 286 6.76 11.40 9.93
CA HIS A 286 5.89 10.55 9.13
C HIS A 286 4.58 10.20 9.87
N PHE A 287 4.64 9.98 11.19
CA PHE A 287 3.44 9.81 12.00
C PHE A 287 2.57 11.08 12.01
N TYR A 288 3.16 12.27 12.20
CA TYR A 288 2.41 13.53 12.13
C TYR A 288 1.77 13.76 10.75
N ASP A 289 2.50 13.44 9.68
CA ASP A 289 1.97 13.49 8.32
C ASP A 289 0.77 12.56 8.14
N GLN A 290 0.83 11.33 8.68
CA GLN A 290 -0.28 10.39 8.65
C GLN A 290 -1.48 10.90 9.42
N LEU A 291 -1.29 11.51 10.60
CA LEU A 291 -2.40 12.10 11.36
C LEU A 291 -3.07 13.24 10.59
N LEU A 292 -2.28 14.16 10.03
CA LEU A 292 -2.84 15.27 9.25
C LEU A 292 -3.60 14.75 8.02
N LEU A 293 -3.06 13.76 7.30
CA LEU A 293 -3.76 13.15 6.16
C LEU A 293 -5.05 12.45 6.56
N ILE A 294 -5.08 11.73 7.69
CA ILE A 294 -6.32 11.16 8.24
C ILE A 294 -7.35 12.26 8.47
N ILE A 295 -6.94 13.36 9.10
CA ILE A 295 -7.82 14.50 9.39
C ILE A 295 -8.35 15.13 8.10
N LEU A 296 -7.49 15.43 7.12
CA LEU A 296 -7.89 16.04 5.86
C LEU A 296 -8.77 15.09 5.01
N THR A 297 -8.61 13.79 5.17
CA THR A 297 -9.39 12.76 4.47
C THR A 297 -10.78 12.56 5.07
N LEU A 298 -10.88 12.54 6.42
CA LEU A 298 -12.11 12.21 7.14
C LEU A 298 -12.90 13.45 7.60
N TRP A 299 -12.21 14.54 7.93
CA TRP A 299 -12.78 15.78 8.45
C TRP A 299 -12.13 17.02 7.78
N PRO A 300 -12.26 17.18 6.45
CA PRO A 300 -11.63 18.29 5.71
C PRO A 300 -11.96 19.69 6.27
N GLN A 301 -13.14 19.88 6.84
CA GLN A 301 -13.55 21.13 7.49
C GLN A 301 -12.66 21.51 8.70
N LYS A 302 -11.91 20.56 9.27
CA LYS A 302 -10.98 20.81 10.36
C LYS A 302 -9.61 21.31 9.89
N GLY A 303 -9.28 21.22 8.60
CA GLY A 303 -8.00 21.68 8.07
C GLY A 303 -7.77 23.18 8.30
N LYS A 304 -8.70 24.04 7.84
CA LYS A 304 -8.64 25.51 8.03
C LYS A 304 -8.32 25.90 9.49
N PRO A 305 -9.12 25.52 10.49
CA PRO A 305 -8.87 25.96 11.86
C PRO A 305 -7.62 25.32 12.48
N ILE A 306 -7.10 24.19 11.96
CA ILE A 306 -5.81 23.64 12.38
C ILE A 306 -4.66 24.52 11.86
N PHE A 307 -4.67 24.87 10.57
CA PHE A 307 -3.61 25.70 9.98
C PHE A 307 -3.63 27.12 10.52
N GLU A 308 -4.80 27.74 10.67
CA GLU A 308 -4.92 29.08 11.27
C GLU A 308 -4.38 29.10 12.70
N GLN A 309 -4.73 28.10 13.53
CA GLN A 309 -4.24 28.01 14.90
C GLN A 309 -2.73 27.76 14.96
N LEU A 310 -2.16 26.99 14.01
CA LEU A 310 -0.73 26.72 13.93
C LEU A 310 0.08 28.00 13.82
N PHE A 311 -0.27 28.86 12.85
CA PHE A 311 0.44 30.13 12.63
C PHE A 311 0.10 31.21 13.66
N LYS A 312 -1.04 31.12 14.36
CA LYS A 312 -1.34 31.98 15.52
C LYS A 312 -0.53 31.63 16.76
N THR A 313 -0.20 30.34 16.92
CA THR A 313 0.40 29.82 18.15
C THR A 313 1.93 29.84 18.13
N LYS A 314 2.53 29.68 16.95
CA LYS A 314 3.97 29.53 16.78
C LYS A 314 4.48 30.54 15.77
N SER A 315 5.72 30.98 15.96
CA SER A 315 6.38 31.85 14.99
C SER A 315 6.47 31.14 13.63
N PRO A 316 6.36 31.86 12.52
CA PRO A 316 6.47 31.24 11.20
C PRO A 316 7.84 30.60 10.95
N PHE A 317 8.93 31.15 11.51
CA PHE A 317 10.24 30.50 11.51
C PHE A 317 10.19 29.10 12.13
N PHE A 318 9.50 28.94 13.27
CA PHE A 318 9.32 27.63 13.88
C PHE A 318 8.50 26.70 12.97
N VAL A 319 7.41 27.18 12.37
CA VAL A 319 6.57 26.37 11.48
C VAL A 319 7.37 25.87 10.27
N LEU A 320 8.16 26.73 9.60
CA LEU A 320 9.02 26.33 8.49
C LEU A 320 10.11 25.33 8.93
N THR A 321 10.66 25.49 10.13
CA THR A 321 11.62 24.54 10.73
C THR A 321 10.97 23.18 11.04
N PHE A 322 9.72 23.17 11.48
CA PHE A 322 8.92 21.96 11.70
C PHE A 322 8.63 21.25 10.37
N LEU A 323 8.27 22.00 9.32
CA LEU A 323 8.02 21.48 7.97
C LEU A 323 9.28 20.87 7.34
N ASP A 324 10.46 21.40 7.68
CA ASP A 324 11.79 20.86 7.36
C ASP A 324 12.19 19.63 8.19
N GLU A 325 11.36 19.18 9.14
CA GLU A 325 11.64 18.06 10.05
C GLU A 325 12.85 18.32 10.98
N LYS A 326 13.14 19.59 11.27
CA LYS A 326 14.27 20.06 12.09
C LYS A 326 13.88 20.51 13.50
N SER A 327 12.60 20.59 13.82
CA SER A 327 12.13 20.90 15.18
C SER A 327 12.47 19.82 16.21
N ASN A 328 12.36 20.16 17.50
CA ASN A 328 12.50 19.22 18.61
C ASN A 328 11.13 18.79 19.17
N ILE A 329 11.11 17.65 19.84
CA ILE A 329 9.88 16.99 20.34
C ILE A 329 9.13 17.86 21.36
N PHE A 330 9.86 18.60 22.21
CA PHE A 330 9.24 19.40 23.26
C PHE A 330 8.45 20.57 22.68
N ASP A 331 9.00 21.27 21.69
CA ASP A 331 8.30 22.36 21.01
C ASP A 331 7.14 21.87 20.15
N GLU A 332 7.28 20.69 19.54
CA GLU A 332 6.22 19.98 18.81
C GLU A 332 5.06 19.63 19.77
N PHE A 333 5.35 19.11 20.96
CA PHE A 333 4.32 18.78 21.96
C PHE A 333 3.56 20.03 22.45
N LYS A 334 4.28 21.11 22.77
CA LYS A 334 3.68 22.41 23.09
C LYS A 334 2.82 22.96 21.96
N MET A 335 3.22 22.73 20.71
CA MET A 335 2.43 23.08 19.53
C MET A 335 1.12 22.29 19.51
N PHE A 336 1.20 20.95 19.56
CA PHE A 336 0.02 20.08 19.44
C PHE A 336 -1.02 20.32 20.55
N PHE A 337 -0.60 20.61 21.78
CA PHE A 337 -1.52 20.95 22.86
C PHE A 337 -2.33 22.23 22.64
N LYS A 338 -1.74 23.21 21.94
CA LYS A 338 -2.40 24.47 21.61
C LYS A 338 -3.17 24.41 20.29
N LEU A 339 -3.05 23.30 19.55
CA LEU A 339 -3.89 22.96 18.40
C LEU A 339 -5.16 22.22 18.88
N GLN A 340 -5.94 21.67 17.96
CA GLN A 340 -7.15 20.90 18.25
C GLN A 340 -6.83 19.46 18.70
N ILE A 341 -6.28 19.29 19.90
CA ILE A 341 -5.78 17.98 20.39
C ILE A 341 -6.81 16.85 20.28
N GLY A 342 -8.09 17.12 20.53
CA GLY A 342 -9.15 16.11 20.41
C GLY A 342 -9.29 15.52 19.00
N ILE A 343 -9.08 16.32 17.96
CA ILE A 343 -9.09 15.86 16.56
C ILE A 343 -7.86 14.99 16.27
N PHE A 344 -6.68 15.36 16.76
CA PHE A 344 -5.47 14.56 16.61
C PHE A 344 -5.53 13.24 17.40
N LEU A 345 -6.14 13.22 18.58
CA LEU A 345 -6.39 11.98 19.35
C LEU A 345 -7.35 11.06 18.59
N LYS A 346 -8.44 11.60 18.04
CA LYS A 346 -9.37 10.83 17.20
C LYS A 346 -8.66 10.28 15.96
N ALA A 347 -7.82 11.08 15.30
CA ALA A 347 -7.00 10.63 14.18
C ALA A 347 -6.02 9.51 14.59
N THR A 348 -5.46 9.59 15.80
CA THR A 348 -4.57 8.56 16.37
C THR A 348 -5.32 7.24 16.58
N LEU A 349 -6.57 7.26 17.03
CA LEU A 349 -7.40 6.06 17.13
C LEU A 349 -7.64 5.41 15.77
N HIS A 350 -7.98 6.20 14.74
CA HIS A 350 -8.12 5.69 13.37
C HIS A 350 -6.80 5.15 12.83
N TRP A 351 -5.68 5.81 13.14
CA TRP A 351 -4.35 5.34 12.77
C TRP A 351 -4.02 3.99 13.42
N LEU A 352 -4.31 3.84 14.72
CA LEU A 352 -4.12 2.57 15.45
C LEU A 352 -4.97 1.47 14.84
N GLN A 353 -6.27 1.72 14.62
CA GLN A 353 -7.17 0.77 13.95
C GLN A 353 -6.62 0.36 12.58
N TRP A 354 -6.15 1.31 11.77
CA TRP A 354 -5.56 1.05 10.47
C TRP A 354 -4.29 0.18 10.55
N LYS A 355 -3.37 0.49 11.47
CA LYS A 355 -2.13 -0.26 11.65
C LYS A 355 -2.34 -1.64 12.26
N LEU A 356 -3.35 -1.81 13.12
CA LEU A 356 -3.65 -3.06 13.81
C LEU A 356 -4.57 -4.00 13.02
N LYS A 357 -5.37 -3.46 12.09
CA LYS A 357 -6.31 -4.22 11.23
C LYS A 357 -5.73 -5.52 10.64
N PRO A 358 -4.48 -5.56 10.13
CA PRO A 358 -3.94 -6.79 9.54
C PRO A 358 -3.63 -7.91 10.56
N TYR A 359 -3.52 -7.57 11.85
CA TYR A 359 -3.15 -8.49 12.94
C TYR A 359 -4.36 -8.98 13.74
N PHE A 360 -5.50 -8.28 13.63
CA PHE A 360 -6.70 -8.57 14.40
C PHE A 360 -7.18 -10.02 14.23
N ILE A 361 -7.22 -10.54 13.00
CA ILE A 361 -7.71 -11.90 12.74
C ILE A 361 -6.72 -12.98 13.23
N PRO A 362 -5.41 -12.93 12.92
CA PRO A 362 -4.45 -13.86 13.54
C PRO A 362 -4.49 -13.85 15.07
N PHE A 363 -4.69 -12.68 15.69
CA PHE A 363 -4.85 -12.60 17.14
C PHE A 363 -6.14 -13.27 17.62
N LEU A 364 -7.26 -13.07 16.93
CA LEU A 364 -8.52 -13.76 17.22
C LEU A 364 -8.38 -15.29 17.09
N MET A 365 -7.61 -15.78 16.11
CA MET A 365 -7.32 -17.21 15.96
C MET A 365 -6.58 -17.77 17.18
N ILE A 366 -5.59 -17.05 17.71
CA ILE A 366 -4.91 -17.42 18.96
C ILE A 366 -5.89 -17.43 20.13
N LEU A 367 -6.76 -16.43 20.25
CA LEU A 367 -7.76 -16.43 21.33
C LEU A 367 -8.72 -17.61 21.23
N ALA A 368 -9.08 -18.03 20.02
CA ALA A 368 -9.99 -19.16 19.80
C ALA A 368 -9.42 -20.50 20.27
N THR A 369 -8.09 -20.68 20.33
CA THR A 369 -7.48 -21.92 20.84
C THR A 369 -7.59 -22.07 22.36
N PHE A 370 -7.92 -20.99 23.08
CA PHE A 370 -8.16 -21.03 24.53
C PHE A 370 -9.63 -21.32 24.90
N LEU A 371 -10.50 -21.51 23.90
CA LEU A 371 -11.88 -21.93 24.16
C LEU A 371 -11.88 -23.41 24.59
N PRO A 372 -12.62 -23.78 25.65
CA PRO A 372 -12.57 -25.12 26.23
C PRO A 372 -13.04 -26.19 25.24
N SER A 373 -12.24 -27.21 24.98
CA SER A 373 -12.67 -28.38 24.19
C SER A 373 -13.83 -29.13 24.85
N GLY A 374 -14.44 -30.07 24.13
CA GLY A 374 -15.48 -30.93 24.70
C GLY A 374 -14.97 -31.69 25.94
N ASN A 375 -15.88 -32.21 26.75
CA ASN A 375 -15.49 -33.18 27.77
C ASN A 375 -15.02 -34.46 27.06
N GLU A 376 -13.85 -34.97 27.45
CA GLU A 376 -13.22 -36.18 26.88
C GLU A 376 -14.12 -37.43 26.93
N SER A 377 -15.19 -37.40 27.75
CA SER A 377 -16.04 -38.56 28.00
C SER A 377 -17.12 -38.84 26.94
N GLU A 378 -17.37 -37.96 25.96
CA GLU A 378 -18.55 -38.09 25.08
C GLU A 378 -18.29 -38.13 23.55
N SER A 379 -17.07 -37.83 23.04
CA SER A 379 -16.84 -37.85 21.59
C SER A 379 -15.46 -38.36 21.16
N LEU A 380 -15.43 -39.21 20.12
CA LEU A 380 -14.23 -39.82 19.54
C LEU A 380 -13.19 -38.79 19.04
N LEU A 381 -13.61 -37.55 18.78
CA LEU A 381 -12.79 -36.46 18.25
C LEU A 381 -12.68 -35.26 19.22
N ASN A 382 -13.20 -35.39 20.45
CA ASN A 382 -13.16 -34.36 21.49
C ASN A 382 -13.66 -32.96 21.05
N ILE A 383 -14.75 -32.91 20.26
CA ILE A 383 -15.29 -31.66 19.70
C ILE A 383 -16.53 -31.22 20.48
N ALA A 384 -16.53 -29.99 20.98
CA ALA A 384 -17.69 -29.42 21.64
C ALA A 384 -18.78 -28.99 20.64
N TYR A 385 -20.06 -29.06 21.03
CA TYR A 385 -21.19 -28.66 20.17
C TYR A 385 -21.06 -27.23 19.64
N TYR A 386 -20.60 -26.29 20.47
CA TYR A 386 -20.40 -24.91 20.06
C TYR A 386 -19.28 -24.77 19.01
N GLN A 387 -18.25 -25.62 19.04
CA GLN A 387 -17.18 -25.64 18.04
C GLN A 387 -17.73 -26.09 16.69
N VAL A 388 -18.56 -27.15 16.68
CA VAL A 388 -19.27 -27.60 15.47
C VAL A 388 -20.13 -26.48 14.91
N LEU A 389 -20.90 -25.78 15.76
CA LEU A 389 -21.74 -24.66 15.33
C LEU A 389 -20.90 -23.52 14.70
N LEU A 390 -19.80 -23.12 15.35
CA LEU A 390 -18.89 -22.09 14.82
C LEU A 390 -18.29 -22.50 13.47
N MET A 391 -17.90 -23.77 13.33
CA MET A 391 -17.37 -24.32 12.09
C MET A 391 -18.41 -24.28 10.97
N VAL A 392 -19.63 -24.78 11.22
CA VAL A 392 -20.72 -24.80 10.22
C VAL A 392 -21.06 -23.38 9.78
N ILE A 393 -21.24 -22.46 10.72
CA ILE A 393 -21.53 -21.05 10.43
C ILE A 393 -20.38 -20.44 9.60
N GLY A 394 -19.13 -20.64 10.02
CA GLY A 394 -17.97 -20.11 9.30
C GLY A 394 -17.82 -20.69 7.89
N MET A 395 -18.11 -21.98 7.73
CA MET A 395 -18.13 -22.64 6.42
C MET A 395 -19.20 -22.05 5.50
N LEU A 396 -20.41 -21.79 5.99
CA LEU A 396 -21.50 -21.23 5.18
C LEU A 396 -21.32 -19.74 4.86
N ILE A 397 -20.64 -18.99 5.74
CA ILE A 397 -20.41 -17.55 5.55
C ILE A 397 -19.23 -17.28 4.61
N ILE A 398 -18.13 -18.03 4.72
CA ILE A 398 -16.91 -17.76 3.94
C ILE A 398 -16.15 -18.99 3.46
N GLY A 399 -16.22 -20.12 4.17
CA GLY A 399 -15.51 -21.35 3.79
C GLY A 399 -15.92 -21.90 2.42
N ILE A 400 -17.19 -22.26 2.21
CA ILE A 400 -17.69 -22.69 0.90
C ILE A 400 -17.78 -21.52 -0.10
N PRO A 401 -18.29 -20.32 0.30
CA PRO A 401 -18.47 -19.22 -0.63
C PRO A 401 -17.22 -18.74 -1.37
N HIS A 402 -16.02 -18.83 -0.80
CA HIS A 402 -14.82 -18.35 -1.49
C HIS A 402 -14.41 -19.24 -2.66
N GLY A 403 -14.58 -20.57 -2.55
CA GLY A 403 -14.35 -21.51 -3.66
C GLY A 403 -15.45 -21.47 -4.72
N ALA A 404 -16.70 -21.16 -4.33
CA ALA A 404 -17.82 -20.99 -5.25
C ALA A 404 -17.61 -19.87 -6.31
N LEU A 405 -16.62 -19.00 -6.12
CA LEU A 405 -16.29 -17.91 -7.04
C LEU A 405 -15.21 -18.26 -8.06
N ASP A 406 -14.79 -19.52 -8.17
CA ASP A 406 -13.70 -19.95 -9.06
C ASP A 406 -13.92 -19.63 -10.54
N HIS A 407 -15.17 -19.57 -11.01
CA HIS A 407 -15.52 -19.15 -12.36
C HIS A 407 -15.06 -17.71 -12.70
N PHE A 408 -14.71 -16.90 -11.70
CA PHE A 408 -14.14 -15.56 -11.91
C PHE A 408 -12.62 -15.54 -12.12
N THR A 409 -11.91 -16.62 -11.82
CA THR A 409 -10.44 -16.71 -11.96
C THR A 409 -10.00 -16.88 -13.42
N GLU A 410 -10.94 -17.20 -14.31
CA GLU A 410 -10.74 -17.49 -15.72
C GLU A 410 -9.70 -18.61 -15.96
N ALA A 411 -9.52 -19.51 -15.00
CA ALA A 411 -8.58 -20.63 -15.12
C ALA A 411 -9.14 -21.77 -15.98
N ILE A 412 -10.42 -22.09 -15.79
CA ILE A 412 -11.12 -23.20 -16.45
C ILE A 412 -11.81 -22.74 -17.75
N ASP A 413 -12.36 -21.53 -17.78
CA ASP A 413 -13.00 -20.92 -18.95
C ASP A 413 -12.69 -19.41 -18.99
N LYS A 414 -12.54 -18.83 -20.19
CA LYS A 414 -12.24 -17.39 -20.35
C LYS A 414 -13.44 -16.50 -20.07
N GLY A 415 -14.65 -17.06 -20.08
CA GLY A 415 -15.87 -16.36 -19.70
C GLY A 415 -16.05 -16.32 -18.19
N LYS A 416 -16.28 -15.12 -17.61
CA LYS A 416 -16.63 -14.94 -16.18
C LYS A 416 -18.06 -15.37 -15.82
N LYS A 417 -18.68 -16.21 -16.67
CA LYS A 417 -20.04 -16.72 -16.52
C LYS A 417 -19.95 -18.22 -16.27
N ILE A 418 -20.93 -18.74 -15.52
CA ILE A 418 -21.08 -20.17 -15.33
C ILE A 418 -21.59 -20.76 -16.66
N THR A 419 -20.77 -21.57 -17.31
CA THR A 419 -21.11 -22.29 -18.55
C THR A 419 -21.20 -23.79 -18.26
N VAL A 420 -21.97 -24.52 -19.07
CA VAL A 420 -21.98 -26.00 -19.01
C VAL A 420 -20.57 -26.58 -19.18
N LYS A 421 -19.75 -25.91 -19.99
CA LYS A 421 -18.32 -26.22 -20.18
C LYS A 421 -17.49 -26.03 -18.91
N PHE A 422 -17.73 -24.97 -18.14
CA PHE A 422 -17.09 -24.77 -16.84
C PHE A 422 -17.47 -25.89 -15.87
N ILE A 423 -18.78 -26.16 -15.72
CA ILE A 423 -19.28 -27.19 -14.79
C ILE A 423 -18.73 -28.57 -15.14
N SER A 424 -18.82 -28.98 -16.41
CA SER A 424 -18.31 -30.29 -16.87
C SER A 424 -16.81 -30.48 -16.61
N ARG A 425 -15.99 -29.46 -16.89
CA ARG A 425 -14.55 -29.49 -16.59
C ARG A 425 -14.27 -29.56 -15.09
N TYR A 426 -15.00 -28.79 -14.29
CA TYR A 426 -14.87 -28.79 -12.84
C TYR A 426 -15.18 -30.19 -12.27
N LEU A 427 -16.30 -30.78 -12.68
CA LEU A 427 -16.69 -32.14 -12.30
C LEU A 427 -15.71 -33.21 -12.79
N MET A 428 -15.16 -33.07 -14.01
CA MET A 428 -14.14 -33.99 -14.53
C MET A 428 -12.89 -33.99 -13.65
N LEU A 429 -12.42 -32.82 -13.22
CA LEU A 429 -11.27 -32.71 -12.30
C LEU A 429 -11.57 -33.34 -10.94
N MET A 430 -12.79 -33.16 -10.41
CA MET A 430 -13.23 -33.84 -9.19
C MET A 430 -13.23 -35.37 -9.36
N ALA A 431 -13.78 -35.87 -10.48
CA ALA A 431 -13.84 -37.29 -10.78
C ALA A 431 -12.45 -37.93 -10.91
N LEU A 432 -11.48 -37.24 -11.49
CA LEU A 432 -10.10 -37.71 -11.57
C LEU A 432 -9.49 -37.93 -10.18
N VAL A 433 -9.69 -36.99 -9.25
CA VAL A 433 -9.21 -37.14 -7.87
C VAL A 433 -9.92 -38.29 -7.17
N PHE A 434 -11.23 -38.42 -7.38
CA PHE A 434 -12.00 -39.54 -6.83
C PHE A 434 -11.49 -40.90 -7.33
N LEU A 435 -11.14 -41.03 -8.61
CA LEU A 435 -10.56 -42.26 -9.16
C LEU A 435 -9.21 -42.62 -8.51
N ILE A 436 -8.41 -41.63 -8.12
CA ILE A 436 -7.16 -41.88 -7.38
C ILE A 436 -7.47 -42.43 -5.97
N TRP A 437 -8.50 -41.89 -5.29
CA TRP A 437 -8.95 -42.43 -4.00
C TRP A 437 -9.42 -43.87 -4.10
N VAL A 438 -10.21 -44.20 -5.13
CA VAL A 438 -10.67 -45.58 -5.38
C VAL A 438 -9.50 -46.50 -5.72
N TRP A 439 -8.50 -46.01 -6.45
CA TRP A 439 -7.34 -46.81 -6.85
C TRP A 439 -6.40 -47.09 -5.68
N ASN A 440 -6.04 -46.07 -4.91
CA ASN A 440 -5.12 -46.20 -3.79
C ASN A 440 -5.27 -45.03 -2.79
N PRO A 441 -5.91 -45.25 -1.61
CA PRO A 441 -6.13 -44.20 -0.61
C PRO A 441 -4.83 -43.56 -0.09
N PHE A 442 -3.75 -44.33 0.03
CA PHE A 442 -2.46 -43.81 0.51
C PHE A 442 -1.85 -42.81 -0.49
N ILE A 443 -1.83 -43.15 -1.78
CA ILE A 443 -1.35 -42.24 -2.84
C ILE A 443 -2.26 -41.01 -2.94
N ALA A 444 -3.58 -41.22 -2.87
CA ALA A 444 -4.55 -40.13 -2.90
C ALA A 444 -4.34 -39.12 -1.77
N LEU A 445 -4.11 -39.63 -0.54
CA LEU A 445 -3.80 -38.80 0.62
C LEU A 445 -2.50 -38.00 0.43
N ILE A 446 -1.42 -38.62 -0.06
CA ILE A 446 -0.16 -37.91 -0.33
C ILE A 446 -0.38 -36.79 -1.34
N VAL A 447 -1.05 -37.08 -2.47
CA VAL A 447 -1.36 -36.08 -3.49
C VAL A 447 -2.18 -34.94 -2.89
N PHE A 448 -3.20 -35.27 -2.09
CA PHE A 448 -4.03 -34.31 -1.39
C PHE A 448 -3.23 -33.38 -0.48
N LEU A 449 -2.35 -33.93 0.35
CA LEU A 449 -1.51 -33.16 1.26
C LEU A 449 -0.51 -32.27 0.51
N VAL A 450 0.09 -32.75 -0.58
CA VAL A 450 1.05 -31.98 -1.38
C VAL A 450 0.40 -30.75 -2.01
N TYR A 451 -0.73 -30.90 -2.71
CA TYR A 451 -1.38 -29.73 -3.31
C TYR A 451 -2.02 -28.82 -2.27
N SER A 452 -2.47 -29.35 -1.13
CA SER A 452 -2.99 -28.54 -0.02
C SER A 452 -1.89 -27.69 0.61
N ALA A 453 -0.72 -28.27 0.90
CA ALA A 453 0.46 -27.54 1.37
C ALA A 453 0.84 -26.43 0.39
N TRP A 454 0.86 -26.73 -0.92
CA TRP A 454 1.10 -25.72 -1.94
C TRP A 454 0.09 -24.56 -1.88
N HIS A 455 -1.20 -24.88 -1.80
CA HIS A 455 -2.27 -23.91 -1.91
C HIS A 455 -2.39 -22.98 -0.68
N PHE A 456 -2.35 -23.56 0.53
CA PHE A 456 -2.29 -22.81 1.79
C PHE A 456 -1.04 -21.94 1.82
N GLY A 457 0.11 -22.56 1.51
CA GLY A 457 1.40 -21.93 1.38
C GLY A 457 1.40 -20.70 0.48
N GLN A 458 0.90 -20.86 -0.75
CA GLN A 458 0.83 -19.82 -1.77
C GLN A 458 -0.05 -18.64 -1.35
N THR A 459 -1.20 -18.92 -0.75
CA THR A 459 -2.14 -17.89 -0.30
C THR A 459 -1.51 -17.00 0.78
N ASP A 460 -0.84 -17.62 1.75
CA ASP A 460 -0.24 -16.93 2.88
C ASP A 460 0.99 -16.10 2.46
N VAL A 461 1.91 -16.66 1.66
CA VAL A 461 3.08 -15.92 1.19
C VAL A 461 2.70 -14.77 0.25
N ASN A 462 1.64 -14.92 -0.55
CA ASN A 462 1.10 -13.83 -1.36
C ASN A 462 0.57 -12.70 -0.48
N GLN A 463 -0.20 -13.03 0.57
CA GLN A 463 -0.68 -12.04 1.54
C GLN A 463 0.49 -11.33 2.24
N TRP A 464 1.56 -12.04 2.57
CA TRP A 464 2.76 -11.46 3.18
C TRP A 464 3.69 -10.74 2.19
N GLY A 465 3.40 -10.81 0.89
CA GLY A 465 4.19 -10.18 -0.17
C GLY A 465 5.55 -10.84 -0.39
N VAL A 466 5.66 -12.14 -0.14
CA VAL A 466 6.84 -12.97 -0.40
C VAL A 466 6.67 -13.68 -1.74
N LYS A 467 7.42 -13.24 -2.75
CA LYS A 467 7.34 -13.77 -4.12
C LYS A 467 8.22 -15.02 -4.30
N SER A 468 7.87 -16.12 -3.64
CA SER A 468 8.54 -17.41 -3.83
C SER A 468 7.60 -18.58 -3.61
N LYS A 469 7.46 -19.39 -4.66
CA LYS A 469 6.63 -20.61 -4.64
C LYS A 469 7.21 -21.68 -3.72
N LEU A 470 8.54 -21.84 -3.70
CA LEU A 470 9.21 -22.79 -2.82
C LEU A 470 8.98 -22.44 -1.35
N ILE A 471 9.12 -21.17 -0.98
CA ILE A 471 8.87 -20.71 0.39
C ILE A 471 7.40 -20.91 0.76
N GLY A 472 6.48 -20.66 -0.18
CA GLY A 472 5.06 -20.97 -0.01
C GLY A 472 4.85 -22.46 0.30
N PHE A 473 5.35 -23.35 -0.55
CA PHE A 473 5.22 -24.79 -0.33
C PHE A 473 5.82 -25.25 1.00
N LEU A 474 7.05 -24.83 1.32
CA LEU A 474 7.70 -25.14 2.59
C LEU A 474 6.89 -24.65 3.80
N TRP A 475 6.30 -23.45 3.70
CA TRP A 475 5.40 -22.95 4.74
C TRP A 475 4.16 -23.82 4.89
N GLY A 476 3.52 -24.23 3.79
CA GLY A 476 2.39 -25.15 3.84
C GLY A 476 2.72 -26.50 4.47
N CYS A 477 3.92 -27.03 4.19
CA CYS A 477 4.42 -28.25 4.84
C CYS A 477 4.63 -28.05 6.35
N ILE A 478 5.18 -26.91 6.78
CA ILE A 478 5.32 -26.57 8.21
C ILE A 478 3.93 -26.50 8.86
N LEU A 479 2.98 -25.85 8.21
CA LEU A 479 1.62 -25.65 8.72
C LEU A 479 0.89 -26.98 8.92
N LEU A 480 0.79 -27.79 7.88
CA LEU A 480 0.09 -29.08 7.95
C LEU A 480 0.87 -30.07 8.82
N GLY A 481 2.19 -30.13 8.65
CA GLY A 481 3.07 -31.00 9.43
C GLY A 481 2.97 -30.73 10.93
N TYR A 482 2.94 -29.46 11.35
CA TYR A 482 2.79 -29.11 12.76
C TYR A 482 1.42 -29.53 13.31
N LEU A 483 0.33 -29.23 12.59
CA LEU A 483 -1.02 -29.65 12.99
C LEU A 483 -1.11 -31.18 13.16
N PHE A 484 -0.53 -31.96 12.24
CA PHE A 484 -0.59 -33.42 12.30
C PHE A 484 0.27 -34.00 13.41
N ILE A 485 1.50 -33.50 13.63
CA ILE A 485 2.39 -34.06 14.66
C ILE A 485 1.92 -33.72 16.08
N THR A 486 1.22 -32.61 16.29
CA THR A 486 0.70 -32.26 17.63
C THR A 486 -0.63 -32.94 17.94
N HIS A 487 -1.39 -33.38 16.93
CA HIS A 487 -2.66 -34.10 17.09
C HIS A 487 -2.54 -35.54 16.56
N PHE A 488 -1.50 -36.23 16.99
CA PHE A 488 -1.09 -37.52 16.43
C PHE A 488 -2.17 -38.62 16.56
N ASP A 489 -2.89 -38.65 17.68
CA ASP A 489 -3.93 -39.64 17.92
C ASP A 489 -5.16 -39.40 17.02
N GLU A 490 -5.62 -38.16 16.92
CA GLU A 490 -6.71 -37.77 16.02
C GLU A 490 -6.35 -38.01 14.55
N LEU A 491 -5.09 -37.76 14.18
CA LEU A 491 -4.57 -38.10 12.86
C LEU A 491 -4.68 -39.61 12.60
N ASN A 492 -4.26 -40.45 13.54
CA ASN A 492 -4.34 -41.91 13.39
C ASN A 492 -5.79 -42.41 13.30
N ILE A 493 -6.75 -41.76 13.98
CA ILE A 493 -8.19 -42.04 13.81
C ILE A 493 -8.61 -41.75 12.36
N ILE A 494 -8.19 -40.61 11.79
CA ILE A 494 -8.50 -40.24 10.40
C ILE A 494 -7.82 -41.19 9.41
N LEU A 495 -6.55 -41.55 9.62
CA LEU A 495 -5.82 -42.50 8.77
C LEU A 495 -6.52 -43.87 8.76
N SER A 496 -6.91 -44.36 9.94
CA SER A 496 -7.66 -45.61 10.04
C SER A 496 -9.02 -45.53 9.35
N ALA A 497 -9.72 -44.39 9.42
CA ALA A 497 -10.98 -44.19 8.71
C ALA A 497 -10.80 -44.20 7.18
N LEU A 498 -9.67 -43.69 6.69
CA LEU A 498 -9.33 -43.65 5.26
C LEU A 498 -8.72 -44.95 4.71
N GLU A 499 -8.66 -46.02 5.52
CA GLU A 499 -7.98 -47.27 5.18
C GLU A 499 -6.49 -47.09 4.84
N VAL A 500 -5.87 -46.09 5.45
CA VAL A 500 -4.44 -45.77 5.30
C VAL A 500 -3.67 -46.33 6.51
N PRO A 501 -2.46 -46.91 6.33
CA PRO A 501 -1.66 -47.40 7.45
C PRO A 501 -1.44 -46.32 8.51
N VAL A 502 -1.76 -46.66 9.77
CA VAL A 502 -1.56 -45.78 10.92
C VAL A 502 -0.07 -45.59 11.22
N LEU A 503 0.27 -44.43 11.78
CA LEU A 503 1.63 -44.08 12.13
C LEU A 503 1.95 -44.57 13.55
N LYS A 504 3.17 -45.11 13.72
CA LYS A 504 3.71 -45.44 15.03
C LYS A 504 4.33 -44.20 15.66
N SER A 505 4.08 -43.97 16.94
CA SER A 505 4.79 -42.95 17.70
C SER A 505 6.28 -43.30 17.80
N PHE A 506 7.11 -42.27 17.94
CA PHE A 506 8.57 -42.39 18.08
C PHE A 506 9.08 -41.44 19.17
N GLN A 507 10.24 -41.74 19.76
CA GLN A 507 10.73 -41.06 20.96
C GLN A 507 11.02 -39.56 20.71
N GLU A 508 11.45 -39.20 19.52
CA GLU A 508 11.87 -37.85 19.15
C GLU A 508 10.72 -36.94 18.68
N MET A 509 9.46 -37.30 18.91
CA MET A 509 8.30 -36.52 18.45
C MET A 509 8.32 -35.08 18.96
N ASP A 510 8.69 -34.85 20.22
CA ASP A 510 8.75 -33.50 20.79
C ASP A 510 9.89 -32.65 20.20
N ILE A 511 11.01 -33.29 19.87
CA ILE A 511 12.11 -32.64 19.14
C ILE A 511 11.63 -32.22 17.76
N LEU A 512 10.91 -33.09 17.05
CA LEU A 512 10.35 -32.78 15.73
C LEU A 512 9.34 -31.63 15.80
N LYS A 513 8.44 -31.61 16.79
CA LYS A 513 7.52 -30.48 17.03
C LYS A 513 8.29 -29.16 17.17
N GLY A 514 9.33 -29.15 18.01
CA GLY A 514 10.20 -28.00 18.23
C GLY A 514 10.92 -27.53 16.97
N LEU A 515 11.43 -28.45 16.15
CA LEU A 515 12.07 -28.13 14.88
C LEU A 515 11.10 -27.50 13.87
N ILE A 516 9.90 -28.09 13.70
CA ILE A 516 8.90 -27.59 12.74
C ILE A 516 8.46 -26.18 13.12
N ILE A 517 8.09 -25.94 14.38
CA ILE A 517 7.66 -24.60 14.82
C ILE A 517 8.82 -23.61 14.80
N GLY A 518 10.03 -24.05 15.14
CA GLY A 518 11.26 -23.26 15.06
C GLY A 518 11.55 -22.77 13.64
N LEU A 519 11.34 -23.61 12.62
CA LEU A 519 11.42 -23.20 11.21
C LEU A 519 10.36 -22.14 10.86
N GLY A 520 9.14 -22.28 11.39
CA GLY A 520 8.10 -21.26 11.24
C GLY A 520 8.50 -19.91 11.83
N VAL A 521 9.05 -19.90 13.05
CA VAL A 521 9.58 -18.68 13.70
C VAL A 521 10.72 -18.09 12.87
N LEU A 522 11.68 -18.91 12.43
CA LEU A 522 12.81 -18.50 11.60
C LEU A 522 12.32 -17.83 10.31
N PHE A 523 11.36 -18.42 9.59
CA PHE A 523 10.80 -17.83 8.38
C PHE A 523 10.15 -16.47 8.68
N SER A 524 9.33 -16.38 9.73
CA SER A 524 8.69 -15.11 10.12
C SER A 524 9.71 -14.00 10.42
N ALA A 525 10.84 -14.35 11.06
CA ALA A 525 11.93 -13.44 11.39
C ALA A 525 12.74 -13.04 10.15
N CYS A 526 13.15 -14.00 9.32
CA CYS A 526 13.89 -13.76 8.07
C CYS A 526 13.13 -12.82 7.12
N PHE A 527 11.82 -13.01 6.96
CA PHE A 527 10.98 -12.15 6.12
C PHE A 527 10.47 -10.89 6.82
N ARG A 528 10.73 -10.76 8.13
CA ARG A 528 10.29 -9.64 8.99
C ARG A 528 8.77 -9.43 8.90
N LYS A 529 8.00 -10.51 9.03
CA LYS A 529 6.54 -10.51 8.89
C LYS A 529 5.87 -10.87 10.20
N PHE A 530 5.37 -9.86 10.90
CA PHE A 530 4.67 -10.07 12.17
C PHE A 530 3.34 -10.83 12.02
N GLN A 531 2.61 -10.66 10.90
CA GLN A 531 1.42 -11.49 10.62
C GLN A 531 1.77 -12.98 10.55
N TRP A 532 2.90 -13.31 9.92
CA TRP A 532 3.39 -14.68 9.85
C TRP A 532 3.69 -15.21 11.25
N PHE A 533 4.41 -14.43 12.05
CA PHE A 533 4.69 -14.79 13.44
C PHE A 533 3.41 -15.07 14.25
N LEU A 534 2.36 -14.25 14.11
CA LEU A 534 1.08 -14.52 14.77
C LEU A 534 0.41 -15.82 14.32
N VAL A 535 0.54 -16.20 13.05
CA VAL A 535 0.04 -17.51 12.58
C VAL A 535 0.87 -18.65 13.17
N VAL A 536 2.19 -18.47 13.33
CA VAL A 536 3.05 -19.43 14.04
C VAL A 536 2.65 -19.54 15.51
N CYS A 537 2.35 -18.42 16.19
CA CYS A 537 1.81 -18.46 17.55
C CYS A 537 0.47 -19.20 17.61
N PHE A 538 -0.42 -18.96 16.65
CA PHE A 538 -1.67 -19.73 16.54
C PHE A 538 -1.39 -21.23 16.39
N LEU A 539 -0.48 -21.63 15.51
CA LEU A 539 -0.10 -23.04 15.37
C LEU A 539 0.41 -23.61 16.70
N PHE A 540 1.30 -22.91 17.38
CA PHE A 540 1.80 -23.33 18.68
C PHE A 540 0.67 -23.55 19.69
N PHE A 541 -0.27 -22.61 19.84
CA PHE A 541 -1.38 -22.77 20.79
C PHE A 541 -2.47 -23.76 20.32
N SER A 542 -2.54 -24.03 19.02
CA SER A 542 -3.52 -24.99 18.47
C SER A 542 -3.31 -26.42 18.96
N GLN A 543 -2.12 -26.76 19.48
CA GLN A 543 -1.86 -28.08 20.08
C GLN A 543 -2.71 -28.38 21.34
N PHE A 544 -3.32 -27.35 21.93
CA PHE A 544 -4.17 -27.46 23.13
C PHE A 544 -5.66 -27.57 22.79
N THR A 545 -6.01 -27.74 21.52
CA THR A 545 -7.39 -27.99 21.07
C THR A 545 -7.41 -29.19 20.11
N ASN A 546 -8.57 -29.55 19.57
CA ASN A 546 -8.65 -30.69 18.63
C ASN A 546 -8.25 -30.31 17.21
N LEU A 547 -7.81 -31.29 16.41
CA LEU A 547 -7.26 -31.14 15.06
C LEU A 547 -8.28 -30.50 14.12
N ILE A 548 -9.53 -30.96 14.16
CA ILE A 548 -10.59 -30.52 13.26
C ILE A 548 -10.93 -29.05 13.52
N PHE A 549 -11.04 -28.64 14.79
CA PHE A 549 -11.28 -27.26 15.17
C PHE A 549 -10.07 -26.36 14.86
N SER A 550 -8.85 -26.82 15.16
CA SER A 550 -7.60 -26.14 14.79
C SER A 550 -7.54 -25.86 13.29
N PHE A 551 -7.75 -26.89 12.47
CA PHE A 551 -7.78 -26.75 11.02
C PHE A 551 -8.90 -25.83 10.56
N ALA A 552 -10.11 -25.93 11.13
CA ALA A 552 -11.23 -25.10 10.74
C ALA A 552 -11.02 -23.61 11.08
N ILE A 553 -10.43 -23.28 12.24
CA ILE A 553 -10.05 -21.90 12.59
C ILE A 553 -9.11 -21.34 11.51
N TYR A 554 -8.05 -22.09 11.17
CA TYR A 554 -7.12 -21.67 10.12
C TYR A 554 -7.82 -21.54 8.77
N PHE A 555 -8.56 -22.56 8.35
CA PHE A 555 -9.22 -22.61 7.05
C PHE A 555 -10.23 -21.48 6.87
N ILE A 556 -11.08 -21.22 7.87
CA ILE A 556 -12.17 -20.24 7.79
C ILE A 556 -11.63 -18.82 8.00
N LEU A 557 -10.94 -18.57 9.13
CA LEU A 557 -10.56 -17.22 9.54
C LEU A 557 -9.31 -16.72 8.81
N HIS A 558 -8.39 -17.61 8.45
CA HIS A 558 -7.18 -17.24 7.71
C HIS A 558 -7.37 -17.43 6.21
N HIS A 559 -7.41 -18.68 5.77
CA HIS A 559 -7.24 -19.02 4.36
C HIS A 559 -8.42 -18.55 3.48
N SER A 560 -9.64 -19.01 3.80
CA SER A 560 -10.88 -18.69 3.07
C SER A 560 -11.11 -17.18 3.04
N ARG A 561 -10.89 -16.51 4.19
CA ARG A 561 -11.01 -15.06 4.30
C ARG A 561 -9.99 -14.32 3.42
N LEU A 562 -8.74 -14.77 3.38
CA LEU A 562 -7.72 -14.17 2.53
C LEU A 562 -8.05 -14.38 1.04
N GLY A 563 -8.42 -15.59 0.64
CA GLY A 563 -8.88 -15.90 -0.73
C GLY A 563 -10.05 -15.00 -1.14
N TRP A 564 -11.06 -14.88 -0.28
CA TRP A 564 -12.20 -13.99 -0.48
C TRP A 564 -11.78 -12.51 -0.65
N LEU A 565 -10.88 -12.01 0.19
CA LEU A 565 -10.39 -10.64 0.09
C LEU A 565 -9.54 -10.40 -1.16
N HIS A 566 -8.74 -11.38 -1.58
CA HIS A 566 -7.97 -11.31 -2.82
C HIS A 566 -8.90 -11.22 -4.04
N LEU A 567 -9.92 -12.09 -4.11
CA LEU A 567 -10.95 -12.04 -5.15
C LEU A 567 -11.72 -10.72 -5.13
N LYS A 568 -12.09 -10.21 -3.95
CA LYS A 568 -12.78 -8.92 -3.83
C LYS A 568 -11.94 -7.78 -4.40
N ASN A 569 -10.66 -7.74 -4.08
CA ASN A 569 -9.76 -6.67 -4.52
C ASN A 569 -9.64 -6.64 -6.06
N GLU A 570 -9.65 -7.82 -6.69
CA GLU A 570 -9.59 -7.93 -8.15
C GLU A 570 -10.95 -7.62 -8.81
N LEU A 571 -12.03 -8.19 -8.28
CA LEU A 571 -13.37 -8.04 -8.85
C LEU A 571 -14.00 -6.67 -8.61
N LYS A 572 -13.51 -5.92 -7.60
CA LYS A 572 -14.01 -4.59 -7.21
C LYS A 572 -15.53 -4.54 -6.95
N VAL A 573 -16.08 -5.63 -6.41
CA VAL A 573 -17.50 -5.76 -6.04
C VAL A 573 -17.68 -5.78 -4.51
N SER A 574 -18.88 -5.50 -4.03
CA SER A 574 -19.21 -5.57 -2.59
C SER A 574 -19.26 -7.03 -2.10
N HIS A 575 -19.04 -7.23 -0.80
CA HIS A 575 -19.13 -8.56 -0.17
C HIS A 575 -20.50 -9.20 -0.37
N LEU A 576 -21.59 -8.44 -0.22
CA LEU A 576 -22.95 -8.92 -0.45
C LEU A 576 -23.12 -9.46 -1.88
N ARG A 577 -22.63 -8.72 -2.88
CA ARG A 577 -22.75 -9.13 -4.28
C ARG A 577 -21.90 -10.36 -4.60
N MET A 578 -20.75 -10.52 -3.96
CA MET A 578 -19.95 -11.75 -4.06
C MET A 578 -20.69 -12.93 -3.45
N TYR A 579 -21.28 -12.76 -2.28
CA TYR A 579 -22.02 -13.83 -1.61
C TYR A 579 -23.23 -14.30 -2.42
N LEU A 580 -24.01 -13.37 -2.97
CA LEU A 580 -25.12 -13.68 -3.87
C LEU A 580 -24.69 -14.45 -5.12
N ARG A 581 -23.47 -14.21 -5.63
CA ARG A 581 -22.91 -14.95 -6.77
C ARG A 581 -22.41 -16.34 -6.40
N ALA A 582 -21.96 -16.52 -5.16
CA ALA A 582 -21.55 -17.82 -4.63
C ALA A 582 -22.76 -18.71 -4.27
N LEU A 583 -23.91 -18.10 -3.97
CA LEU A 583 -25.09 -18.78 -3.42
C LEU A 583 -25.56 -20.03 -4.21
N PRO A 584 -25.62 -20.04 -5.56
CA PRO A 584 -26.05 -21.25 -6.29
C PRO A 584 -25.12 -22.45 -6.06
N PHE A 585 -23.80 -22.23 -6.03
CA PHE A 585 -22.83 -23.28 -5.74
C PHE A 585 -22.83 -23.65 -4.26
N ASN A 586 -23.05 -22.70 -3.36
CA ASN A 586 -23.19 -22.98 -1.92
C ASN A 586 -24.41 -23.89 -1.67
N LEU A 587 -25.56 -23.57 -2.24
CA LEU A 587 -26.77 -24.38 -2.15
C LEU A 587 -26.56 -25.76 -2.77
N GLY A 588 -25.89 -25.82 -3.93
CA GLY A 588 -25.51 -27.09 -4.56
C GLY A 588 -24.59 -27.94 -3.68
N ALA A 589 -23.57 -27.34 -3.06
CA ALA A 589 -22.64 -28.04 -2.17
C ALA A 589 -23.35 -28.53 -0.90
N VAL A 590 -24.24 -27.72 -0.30
CA VAL A 590 -25.05 -28.12 0.85
C VAL A 590 -26.02 -29.24 0.47
N LEU A 591 -26.68 -29.15 -0.68
CA LEU A 591 -27.58 -30.19 -1.17
C LEU A 591 -26.83 -31.51 -1.40
N LEU A 592 -25.67 -31.47 -2.07
CA LEU A 592 -24.83 -32.64 -2.27
C LEU A 592 -24.36 -33.24 -0.95
N PHE A 593 -23.97 -32.40 0.01
CA PHE A 593 -23.61 -32.84 1.35
C PHE A 593 -24.79 -33.54 2.03
N VAL A 594 -25.97 -32.90 2.10
CA VAL A 594 -27.16 -33.51 2.72
C VAL A 594 -27.50 -34.83 2.04
N LEU A 595 -27.62 -34.87 0.71
CA LEU A 595 -27.95 -36.09 -0.04
C LEU A 595 -26.93 -37.21 0.18
N PHE A 596 -25.65 -36.87 0.33
CA PHE A 596 -24.59 -37.83 0.57
C PHE A 596 -24.63 -38.39 1.99
N PHE A 597 -24.98 -37.57 3.00
CA PHE A 597 -24.94 -37.98 4.41
C PHE A 597 -26.28 -38.45 4.99
N THR A 598 -27.43 -38.15 4.37
CA THR A 598 -28.75 -38.60 4.86
C THR A 598 -29.22 -39.92 4.24
N ASN A 599 -28.69 -40.32 3.09
CA ASN A 599 -29.17 -41.49 2.35
C ASN A 599 -28.46 -42.79 2.71
N PHE A 600 -27.41 -42.73 3.52
CA PHE A 600 -26.60 -43.87 3.91
C PHE A 600 -26.52 -43.88 5.44
N GLU A 601 -26.93 -45.00 6.07
CA GLU A 601 -26.73 -45.24 7.52
C GLU A 601 -25.25 -45.52 7.80
N LEU A 602 -24.40 -44.53 7.51
CA LEU A 602 -22.94 -44.65 7.59
C LEU A 602 -22.48 -44.64 9.04
N SER A 603 -21.52 -45.50 9.34
CA SER A 603 -20.75 -45.44 10.57
C SER A 603 -19.99 -44.11 10.67
N LEU A 604 -19.61 -43.72 11.90
CA LEU A 604 -18.80 -42.52 12.13
C LEU A 604 -17.48 -42.54 11.34
N LYS A 605 -16.84 -43.72 11.19
CA LYS A 605 -15.60 -43.87 10.43
C LYS A 605 -15.83 -43.63 8.93
N GLU A 606 -16.88 -44.19 8.35
CA GLU A 606 -17.22 -43.96 6.94
C GLU A 606 -17.57 -42.48 6.69
N ASN A 607 -18.29 -41.85 7.62
CA ASN A 607 -18.58 -40.42 7.53
C ASN A 607 -17.32 -39.55 7.52
N ILE A 608 -16.33 -39.86 8.37
CA ILE A 608 -15.02 -39.19 8.36
C ILE A 608 -14.31 -39.42 7.03
N ALA A 609 -14.24 -40.67 6.57
CA ALA A 609 -13.54 -41.04 5.34
C ALA A 609 -14.11 -40.30 4.12
N TYR A 610 -15.42 -40.37 3.93
CA TYR A 610 -16.07 -39.73 2.79
C TYR A 610 -16.04 -38.21 2.86
N PHE A 611 -16.10 -37.63 4.06
CA PHE A 611 -15.91 -36.18 4.23
C PHE A 611 -14.55 -35.72 3.68
N PHE A 612 -13.47 -36.44 4.02
CA PHE A 612 -12.12 -36.13 3.54
C PHE A 612 -11.96 -36.37 2.03
N ILE A 613 -12.53 -37.46 1.49
CA ILE A 613 -12.54 -37.75 0.05
C ILE A 613 -13.28 -36.63 -0.70
N PHE A 614 -14.46 -36.23 -0.22
CA PHE A 614 -15.25 -35.15 -0.80
C PHE A 614 -14.49 -33.82 -0.78
N LEU A 615 -13.88 -33.48 0.36
CA LEU A 615 -13.06 -32.28 0.52
C LEU A 615 -11.87 -32.28 -0.46
N SER A 616 -11.20 -33.41 -0.61
CA SER A 616 -10.11 -33.58 -1.58
C SER A 616 -10.61 -33.35 -3.02
N CYS A 617 -11.71 -33.98 -3.42
CA CYS A 617 -12.26 -33.84 -4.76
C CYS A 617 -12.65 -32.39 -5.08
N VAL A 618 -13.37 -31.71 -4.18
CA VAL A 618 -13.84 -30.33 -4.40
C VAL A 618 -12.69 -29.32 -4.36
N SER A 619 -11.66 -29.57 -3.55
CA SER A 619 -10.53 -28.64 -3.38
C SER A 619 -9.58 -28.60 -4.59
N PHE A 620 -9.39 -29.72 -5.30
CA PHE A 620 -8.39 -29.76 -6.38
C PHE A 620 -8.67 -28.77 -7.53
N PRO A 621 -9.89 -28.71 -8.13
CA PRO A 621 -10.19 -27.70 -9.14
C PRO A 621 -10.04 -26.27 -8.60
N HIS A 622 -10.37 -26.04 -7.32
CA HIS A 622 -10.20 -24.75 -6.66
C HIS A 622 -8.74 -24.32 -6.56
N VAL A 623 -7.85 -25.23 -6.15
CA VAL A 623 -6.41 -24.98 -6.09
C VAL A 623 -5.87 -24.53 -7.46
N LEU A 624 -6.30 -25.20 -8.54
CA LEU A 624 -5.90 -24.82 -9.90
C LEU A 624 -6.42 -23.43 -10.30
N CYS A 625 -7.66 -23.10 -9.93
CA CYS A 625 -8.26 -21.80 -10.18
C CYS A 625 -7.49 -20.67 -9.49
N MET A 626 -7.18 -20.85 -8.22
CA MET A 626 -6.48 -19.86 -7.42
C MET A 626 -5.00 -19.72 -7.81
N ASP A 627 -4.30 -20.82 -8.16
CA ASP A 627 -2.90 -20.72 -8.65
C ASP A 627 -2.82 -19.91 -9.96
N SER A 628 -3.76 -20.12 -10.88
CA SER A 628 -3.89 -19.33 -12.10
C SER A 628 -4.19 -17.85 -11.80
N PHE A 629 -5.11 -17.59 -10.87
CA PHE A 629 -5.44 -16.24 -10.41
C PHE A 629 -4.22 -15.50 -9.84
N TYR A 630 -3.41 -16.16 -9.03
CA TYR A 630 -2.20 -15.56 -8.45
C TYR A 630 -1.09 -15.34 -9.49
N LYS A 631 -1.00 -16.17 -10.55
CA LYS A 631 -0.07 -15.96 -11.67
C LYS A 631 -0.40 -14.73 -12.51
N LYS A 632 -1.69 -14.40 -12.70
CA LYS A 632 -2.13 -13.22 -13.46
C LYS A 632 -1.96 -11.90 -12.68
N SER A 633 -2.04 -11.97 -11.34
CA SER A 633 -2.07 -10.81 -10.46
C SER A 633 -0.68 -10.36 -9.94
N GLY A 634 0.38 -11.14 -10.14
CA GLY A 634 1.71 -10.96 -9.53
C GLY A 634 2.79 -10.42 -10.46
#